data_AF-A0A7C9EI61-F1
#
_entry.id   AF-A0A7C9EI61-F1
#
_cell.length_a   1.000
_cell.length_b   1.000
_cell.length_c   1.000
_cell.angle_alpha   90.00
_cell.angle_beta   90.00
_cell.angle_gamma   90.00
#
_symmetry.space_group_name_H-M   'P 1'
#
loop_
_entity.id
_entity.type
_entity.pdbx_description
1 polymer ?
#
loop_
_entity_poly.entity_id
_entity_poly.type
_entity_poly.pdbx_seq_one_letter_code
_entity_poly.pdbx_strand_id
1 'polypeptide(L)'
;PRYPDILTNSAHPMRAQDLANVTSYREWVLLGYLVCPDELLRVTSIDIALVVLKENLVLTLFRDEHILLHEDYQRYVLPRILESKKIAKAGRTKQKEADLEYSVAKQRS
;
A
#
# COMPACT_ATOMS: atom_id res chain seq x y z
N PRO A 1 9.23 48.09 7.50
CA PRO A 1 9.48 47.02 8.50
C PRO A 1 9.82 45.70 7.81
N ARG A 2 11.09 45.27 7.81
CA ARG A 2 11.45 43.91 7.34
C ARG A 2 10.95 42.92 8.39
N TYR A 3 10.01 42.07 7.99
CA TYR A 3 9.59 40.95 8.83
C TYR A 3 10.80 40.06 9.13
N PRO A 4 10.96 39.55 10.35
CA PRO A 4 12.10 38.72 10.69
C PRO A 4 12.05 37.43 9.85
N ASP A 5 13.13 37.14 9.11
CA ASP A 5 13.29 35.97 8.22
C ASP A 5 13.00 34.63 8.93
N ILE A 6 13.03 34.63 10.26
CA ILE A 6 12.71 33.49 11.14
C ILE A 6 11.23 33.08 11.05
N LEU A 7 10.31 34.01 10.77
CA LEU A 7 8.87 33.72 10.64
C LEU A 7 8.48 33.23 9.23
N THR A 8 9.34 33.42 8.23
CA THR A 8 9.11 32.97 6.84
C THR A 8 9.79 31.65 6.51
N ASN A 9 10.58 31.08 7.42
CA ASN A 9 11.28 29.81 7.21
C ASN A 9 10.35 28.58 7.19
N SER A 10 9.10 28.75 7.64
CA SER A 10 8.00 27.79 7.47
C SER A 10 7.35 27.84 6.08
N ALA A 11 7.51 28.95 5.36
CA ALA A 11 6.99 29.19 4.01
C ALA A 11 8.09 29.10 2.94
N HIS A 12 9.17 28.36 3.21
CA HIS A 12 10.23 28.15 2.23
C HIS A 12 9.68 27.31 1.07
N PRO A 13 9.77 27.75 -0.19
CA PRO A 13 9.16 27.06 -1.34
C PRO A 13 9.59 25.60 -1.47
N MET A 14 10.84 25.27 -1.11
CA MET A 14 11.30 23.88 -1.05
C MET A 14 10.50 23.02 -0.04
N ARG A 15 10.17 23.54 1.16
CA ARG A 15 9.37 22.77 2.13
C ARG A 15 7.94 22.56 1.65
N ALA A 16 7.35 23.55 0.98
CA ALA A 16 6.03 23.41 0.38
C ALA A 16 6.05 22.36 -0.75
N GLN A 17 7.12 22.32 -1.54
CA GLN A 17 7.33 21.30 -2.57
C GLN A 17 7.55 19.91 -1.96
N ASP A 18 8.35 19.78 -0.90
CA ASP A 18 8.56 18.52 -0.18
C ASP A 18 7.24 17.99 0.40
N LEU A 19 6.44 18.85 1.03
CA LEU A 19 5.12 18.50 1.53
C LEU A 19 4.17 18.09 0.39
N ALA A 20 4.17 18.82 -0.73
CA ALA A 20 3.37 18.48 -1.91
C ALA A 20 3.78 17.13 -2.51
N ASN A 21 5.08 16.82 -2.51
CA ASN A 21 5.61 15.53 -2.96
C ASN A 21 5.16 14.40 -2.03
N VAL A 22 5.18 14.62 -0.72
CA VAL A 22 4.71 13.64 0.27
C VAL A 22 3.21 13.40 0.13
N THR A 23 2.41 14.46 -0.04
CA THR A 23 0.96 14.34 -0.30
C THR A 23 0.69 13.57 -1.58
N SER A 24 1.36 13.94 -2.68
CA SER A 24 1.21 13.26 -3.97
C SER A 24 1.61 11.78 -3.86
N TYR A 25 2.72 11.48 -3.19
CA TYR A 25 3.16 10.11 -2.97
C TYR A 25 2.09 9.28 -2.24
N ARG A 26 1.49 9.82 -1.19
CA ARG A 26 0.41 9.17 -0.44
C ARG A 26 -0.78 8.85 -1.33
N GLU A 27 -1.23 9.83 -2.11
CA GLU A 27 -2.34 9.68 -3.05
C GLU A 27 -2.06 8.60 -4.10
N TRP A 28 -0.86 8.63 -4.68
CA TRP A 28 -0.44 7.66 -5.69
C TRP A 28 -0.34 6.24 -5.15
N VAL A 29 0.15 6.08 -3.92
CA VAL A 29 0.19 4.78 -3.25
C VAL A 29 -1.21 4.22 -3.08
N LEU A 30 -2.16 5.04 -2.63
CA LEU A 30 -3.53 4.60 -2.39
C LEU A 30 -4.26 4.22 -3.68
N LEU A 31 -4.17 5.09 -4.69
CA LEU A 31 -4.74 4.79 -6.01
C LEU A 31 -4.06 3.57 -6.65
N GLY A 32 -2.74 3.45 -6.50
CA GLY A 32 -1.97 2.33 -7.03
C GLY A 32 -2.46 0.98 -6.51
N TYR A 33 -2.73 0.88 -5.20
CA TYR A 33 -3.25 -0.35 -4.61
C TYR A 33 -4.74 -0.60 -4.91
N LEU A 34 -5.53 0.44 -5.18
CA LEU A 34 -6.89 0.26 -5.72
C LEU A 34 -6.87 -0.35 -7.12
N VAL A 35 -5.95 0.10 -7.98
CA VAL A 35 -5.80 -0.40 -9.36
C VAL A 35 -5.15 -1.79 -9.38
N CYS A 36 -4.11 -2.01 -8.58
CA CYS A 36 -3.35 -3.26 -8.52
C CYS A 36 -3.24 -3.76 -7.07
N PRO A 37 -4.29 -4.39 -6.52
CA PRO A 37 -4.31 -4.83 -5.12
C PRO A 37 -3.32 -5.96 -4.82
N ASP A 38 -2.87 -6.71 -5.83
CA ASP A 38 -1.88 -7.78 -5.65
C ASP A 38 -0.49 -7.25 -5.26
N GLU A 39 -0.20 -5.98 -5.53
CA GLU A 39 1.04 -5.33 -5.06
C GLU A 39 1.12 -5.28 -3.53
N LEU A 40 -0.02 -5.35 -2.82
CA LEU A 40 -0.05 -5.46 -1.36
C LEU A 40 0.48 -6.80 -0.83
N LEU A 41 0.71 -7.79 -1.69
CA LEU A 41 1.34 -9.05 -1.29
C LEU A 41 2.86 -8.92 -1.12
N ARG A 42 3.46 -7.84 -1.61
CA ARG A 42 4.87 -7.55 -1.40
C ARG A 42 5.14 -7.26 0.06
N VAL A 43 6.37 -7.56 0.49
CA VAL A 43 6.86 -7.27 1.84
C VAL A 43 6.69 -5.76 2.10
N THR A 44 6.29 -5.41 3.33
CA THR A 44 5.99 -4.04 3.82
C THR A 44 4.86 -3.26 3.14
N SER A 45 4.32 -3.72 2.02
CA SER A 45 3.31 -2.96 1.25
C SER A 45 2.00 -2.76 2.02
N ILE A 46 1.59 -3.75 2.83
CA ILE A 46 0.43 -3.61 3.73
C ILE A 46 0.69 -2.53 4.80
N ASP A 47 1.89 -2.50 5.38
CA ASP A 47 2.22 -1.54 6.43
C ASP A 47 2.22 -0.11 5.87
N ILE A 48 2.80 0.08 4.68
CA ILE A 48 2.76 1.36 3.94
C ILE A 48 1.30 1.76 3.67
N ALA A 49 0.49 0.87 3.14
CA ALA A 49 -0.92 1.15 2.84
C ALA A 49 -1.70 1.52 4.10
N LEU A 50 -1.50 0.83 5.22
CA LEU A 50 -2.17 1.10 6.49
C LEU A 50 -1.77 2.46 7.08
N VAL A 51 -0.49 2.84 6.99
CA VAL A 51 -0.04 4.16 7.44
C VAL A 51 -0.68 5.26 6.59
N VAL A 52 -0.64 5.11 5.26
CA VAL A 52 -1.14 6.13 4.35
C VAL A 52 -2.67 6.24 4.41
N LEU A 53 -3.39 5.12 4.51
CA LEU A 53 -4.86 5.09 4.59
C LEU A 53 -5.38 5.71 5.90
N LYS A 54 -4.68 5.54 7.03
CA LYS A 54 -5.05 6.19 8.30
C LYS A 54 -5.04 7.71 8.22
N GLU A 55 -4.19 8.27 7.37
CA GLU A 55 -4.05 9.72 7.22
C GLU A 55 -4.93 10.30 6.10
N ASN A 56 -5.58 9.45 5.27
CA ASN A 56 -6.36 9.88 4.12
C ASN A 56 -7.68 9.11 4.02
N LEU A 57 -8.78 9.76 4.40
CA LEU A 57 -10.13 9.20 4.29
C LEU A 57 -10.76 9.46 2.90
N VAL A 58 -10.44 10.62 2.33
CA VAL A 58 -11.02 11.16 1.11
C VAL A 58 -9.88 11.59 0.19
N LEU A 59 -9.96 11.22 -1.07
CA LEU A 59 -8.98 11.58 -2.09
C LEU A 59 -9.66 12.46 -3.13
N THR A 60 -9.13 13.65 -3.40
CA THR A 60 -9.65 14.52 -4.46
C THR A 60 -9.18 14.01 -5.81
N LEU A 61 -10.11 13.73 -6.72
CA LEU A 61 -9.80 13.28 -8.08
C LEU A 61 -9.60 14.48 -9.00
N PHE A 62 -10.60 15.35 -9.07
CA PHE A 62 -10.56 16.55 -9.88
C PHE A 62 -11.57 17.57 -9.35
N ARG A 63 -11.08 18.77 -9.00
CA ARG A 63 -11.90 19.84 -8.41
C ARG A 63 -12.61 19.38 -7.14
N ASP A 64 -13.93 19.27 -7.19
CA ASP A 64 -14.86 18.88 -6.14
C ASP A 64 -15.32 17.42 -6.25
N GLU A 65 -14.75 16.66 -7.18
CA GLU A 65 -14.93 15.21 -7.26
C GLU A 65 -13.97 14.50 -6.32
N HIS A 66 -14.52 13.62 -5.48
CA HIS A 66 -13.76 12.92 -4.44
C HIS A 66 -14.12 11.44 -4.39
N ILE A 67 -13.19 10.63 -3.91
CA ILE A 67 -13.38 9.20 -3.65
C ILE A 67 -13.26 8.91 -2.15
N LEU A 68 -14.15 8.06 -1.62
CA LEU A 68 -14.14 7.60 -0.24
C LEU A 68 -13.32 6.31 -0.13
N LEU A 69 -12.06 6.45 0.28
CA LEU A 69 -11.09 5.38 0.16
C LEU A 69 -11.43 4.15 0.99
N HIS A 70 -11.92 4.31 2.21
CA HIS A 70 -12.17 3.17 3.10
C HIS A 70 -13.25 2.23 2.57
N GLU A 71 -14.32 2.77 1.98
CA GLU A 71 -15.39 1.95 1.42
C GLU A 71 -14.90 1.17 0.20
N ASP A 72 -14.17 1.83 -0.69
CA ASP A 72 -13.61 1.20 -1.89
C ASP A 72 -12.53 0.18 -1.55
N TYR A 73 -11.68 0.46 -0.57
CA TYR A 73 -10.68 -0.51 -0.08
C TYR A 73 -11.35 -1.73 0.53
N GLN A 74 -12.38 -1.54 1.35
CA GLN A 74 -13.12 -2.66 1.93
C GLN A 74 -13.82 -3.49 0.85
N ARG A 75 -14.33 -2.84 -0.19
CA ARG A 75 -15.09 -3.50 -1.26
C ARG A 75 -14.21 -4.21 -2.29
N TYR A 76 -13.12 -3.58 -2.74
CA TYR A 76 -12.34 -4.03 -3.89
C TYR A 76 -10.96 -4.58 -3.51
N VAL A 77 -10.32 -4.01 -2.51
CA VAL A 77 -8.93 -4.35 -2.16
C VAL A 77 -8.88 -5.50 -1.16
N LEU A 78 -9.63 -5.40 -0.05
CA LEU A 78 -9.59 -6.38 1.03
C LEU A 78 -9.95 -7.81 0.57
N PRO A 79 -11.00 -8.04 -0.24
CA PRO A 79 -11.33 -9.39 -0.71
C PRO A 79 -10.22 -10.01 -1.56
N ARG A 80 -9.58 -9.20 -2.43
CA ARG A 80 -8.46 -9.64 -3.29
C ARG A 80 -7.26 -10.05 -2.46
N ILE A 81 -6.88 -9.27 -1.45
CA ILE A 81 -5.79 -9.65 -0.54
C ILE A 81 -6.09 -10.98 0.16
N LEU A 82 -7.32 -11.15 0.65
CA LEU A 82 -7.71 -12.37 1.36
C LEU A 82 -7.68 -13.60 0.43
N GLU A 83 -8.15 -13.45 -0.80
CA GLU A 83 -8.07 -14.48 -1.84
C GLU A 83 -6.62 -14.84 -2.17
N SER A 84 -5.79 -13.86 -2.48
CA SER A 84 -4.37 -14.07 -2.82
C SER A 84 -3.59 -14.69 -1.66
N LYS A 85 -3.89 -14.33 -0.39
CA LYS A 85 -3.33 -14.99 0.80
C LYS A 85 -3.75 -16.46 0.92
N LYS A 86 -4.99 -16.80 0.59
CA LYS A 86 -5.46 -18.21 0.58
C LYS A 86 -4.71 -19.02 -0.48
N ILE A 87 -4.57 -18.48 -1.69
CA ILE A 87 -3.82 -19.14 -2.77
C ILE A 87 -2.36 -19.34 -2.39
N ALA A 88 -1.69 -18.30 -1.86
CA ALA A 88 -0.31 -18.39 -1.42
C ALA A 88 -0.12 -19.43 -0.28
N LYS A 89 -1.08 -19.51 0.66
CA LYS A 89 -1.05 -20.54 1.71
C LYS A 89 -1.20 -21.94 1.12
N ALA A 90 -2.15 -22.14 0.21
CA ALA A 90 -2.37 -23.43 -0.44
C ALA A 90 -1.14 -23.87 -1.26
N GLY A 91 -0.50 -22.94 -1.99
CA GLY A 91 0.74 -23.21 -2.72
C GLY A 91 1.88 -23.65 -1.81
N ARG A 92 2.07 -22.99 -0.66
CA ARG A 92 3.08 -23.39 0.34
C ARG A 92 2.81 -24.76 0.95
N THR A 93 1.54 -25.13 1.18
CA THR A 93 1.19 -26.47 1.67
C THR A 93 1.55 -27.53 0.65
N LYS A 94 1.16 -27.34 -0.62
CA LYS A 94 1.49 -28.27 -1.71
C LYS A 94 2.99 -28.43 -1.92
N GLN A 95 3.76 -27.34 -1.82
CA GLN A 95 5.21 -27.41 -1.91
C GLN A 95 5.82 -28.27 -0.79
N LYS A 96 5.36 -28.09 0.45
CA LYS A 96 5.85 -28.90 1.58
C LYS A 96 5.54 -30.39 1.43
N GLU A 97 4.37 -30.72 0.87
CA GLU A 97 3.98 -32.10 0.58
C GLU A 97 4.90 -32.72 -0.48
N ALA A 98 5.17 -31.99 -1.57
CA ALA A 98 6.09 -32.43 -2.62
C ALA A 98 7.53 -32.60 -2.11
N ASP A 99 8.01 -31.66 -1.27
CA ASP A 99 9.35 -31.73 -0.68
C ASP A 99 9.49 -32.95 0.26
N LEU A 100 8.44 -33.27 1.02
CA LEU A 100 8.39 -34.44 1.90
C LEU A 100 8.40 -35.74 1.09
N GLU A 101 7.59 -35.83 0.05
CA GLU A 101 7.52 -37.00 -0.83
C GLU A 101 8.86 -37.25 -1.53
N TYR A 102 9.51 -36.20 -2.01
CA TYR A 102 10.86 -36.26 -2.58
C TYR A 102 11.89 -36.76 -1.56
N SER A 103 11.85 -36.26 -0.32
CA SER A 103 12.75 -36.71 0.75
C SER A 103 12.54 -38.19 1.10
N VAL A 104 11.30 -38.66 1.14
CA VAL A 104 10.98 -40.08 1.41
C VAL A 104 11.47 -40.97 0.27
N ALA A 105 11.26 -40.57 -0.99
CA ALA A 105 11.75 -41.31 -2.15
C ALA A 105 13.29 -41.42 -2.14
N LYS A 106 13.99 -40.32 -1.82
CA LYS A 106 15.46 -40.28 -1.74
C LYS A 106 16.03 -41.16 -0.62
N GLN A 107 15.32 -41.36 0.48
CA GLN A 107 15.77 -42.27 1.56
C GLN A 107 15.57 -43.75 1.23
N ARG A 108 14.73 -44.08 0.24
CA ARG A 108 14.42 -45.45 -0.17
C ARG A 108 15.26 -45.95 -1.36
N SER A 109 16.04 -45.06 -1.98
CA SER A 109 17.05 -45.35 -3.01
C SER A 109 18.43 -45.51 -2.40
#